data_AF-A0AA50E249-F1
#
_entry.id   AF-A0AA50E249-F1
#
_cell.length_a   1.000
_cell.length_b   1.000
_cell.length_c   1.000
_cell.angle_alpha   90.00
_cell.angle_beta   90.00
_cell.angle_gamma   90.00
#
_symmetry.space_group_name_H-M   'P 1'
#
loop_
_entity.id
_entity.type
_entity.pdbx_description
1 polymer ?
#
loop_
_entity_poly.entity_id
_entity_poly.type
_entity_poly.pdbx_seq_one_letter_code
_entity_poly.pdbx_strand_id
1 'polypeptide(L)' 'MFRLSMQDSNQRLKLGVLFFVVTLVLATLGYICFGWTTTEAVYMVVITVFGVGYGEVRPLTTTAERLLLWG' A
#
# COMPACT_ATOMS: atom_id res chain seq x y z
N MET A 1 0.96 22.54 36.59
CA MET A 1 1.82 22.10 35.46
C MET A 1 1.12 20.97 34.72
N PHE A 2 0.18 21.29 33.82
CA PHE A 2 -0.52 20.32 32.98
C PHE A 2 -0.50 20.85 31.54
N ARG A 3 0.63 20.65 30.84
CA ARG A 3 0.64 20.67 29.38
C ARG A 3 0.12 19.29 28.96
N LEU A 4 -1.18 19.18 28.73
CA LEU A 4 -1.68 18.07 27.91
C LEU A 4 -1.12 18.29 26.52
N SER A 5 -0.10 17.50 26.22
CA SER A 5 0.62 17.47 24.97
C SER A 5 -0.30 17.03 23.84
N MET A 6 -1.02 17.98 23.26
CA MET A 6 -1.62 17.79 21.93
C MET A 6 -0.57 17.54 20.84
N GLN A 7 0.73 17.72 21.16
CA GLN A 7 1.84 17.37 20.30
C GLN A 7 2.00 15.83 20.18
N ASP A 8 1.86 15.04 21.24
CA ASP A 8 2.09 13.59 21.17
C ASP A 8 1.08 12.85 20.28
N SER A 9 -0.19 13.28 20.26
CA SER A 9 -1.23 12.69 19.40
C SER A 9 -0.98 12.97 17.92
N ASN A 10 -0.66 14.22 17.59
CA ASN A 10 -0.40 14.63 16.21
C ASN A 10 0.88 13.99 15.65
N GLN A 11 1.91 13.77 16.47
CA GLN A 11 3.13 13.09 16.04
C GLN A 11 2.87 11.62 15.70
N ARG A 12 2.06 10.93 16.51
CA ARG A 12 1.67 9.53 16.24
C ARG A 12 0.83 9.40 14.97
N LEU A 13 -0.12 10.31 14.78
CA LEU A 13 -0.93 10.36 13.56
C LEU A 13 -0.05 10.64 12.33
N LYS A 14 0.83 11.64 12.40
CA LYS A 14 1.77 11.96 11.30
C LYS A 14 2.67 10.77 10.95
N LEU A 15 3.18 10.07 11.95
CA LEU A 15 3.99 8.88 11.75
C LEU A 15 3.19 7.77 11.06
N GLY A 16 1.96 7.50 11.51
CA GLY A 16 1.08 6.51 10.89
C GLY A 16 0.76 6.84 9.43
N VAL A 17 0.43 8.10 9.13
CA VAL A 17 0.18 8.58 7.77
C VAL A 17 1.45 8.46 6.92
N LEU A 18 2.62 8.83 7.46
CA LEU A 18 3.89 8.72 6.75
C LEU A 18 4.19 7.26 6.41
N PHE A 19 4.09 6.35 7.37
CA PHE A 19 4.28 4.92 7.13
C PHE A 19 3.31 4.39 6.08
N PHE A 20 2.03 4.77 6.16
CA PHE A 20 1.03 4.34 5.20
C PHE A 20 1.37 4.82 3.78
N VAL A 21 1.69 6.11 3.60
CA VAL A 21 2.07 6.67 2.30
C VAL A 21 3.34 6.01 1.75
N VAL A 22 4.35 5.79 2.59
CA VAL A 22 5.59 5.10 2.19
C VAL A 22 5.27 3.68 1.70
N THR A 23 4.42 2.94 2.42
CA THR A 23 3.99 1.59 2.01
C THR A 23 3.28 1.61 0.65
N LEU A 24 2.37 2.57 0.41
CA LEU A 24 1.69 2.72 -0.88
C LEU A 24 2.67 3.01 -2.03
N VAL A 25 3.64 3.89 -1.80
CA VAL A 25 4.67 4.22 -2.79
C VAL A 25 5.54 3.02 -3.09
N LEU A 26 6.02 2.30 -2.07
CA LEU A 26 6.83 1.09 -2.24
C LEU A 26 6.07 0.00 -3.00
N ALA A 27 4.80 -0.22 -2.67
CA ALA A 27 3.96 -1.19 -3.36
C ALA A 27 3.75 -0.80 -4.84
N THR A 28 3.49 0.47 -5.12
CA THR A 28 3.33 0.99 -6.48
C THR A 28 4.62 0.82 -7.29
N LEU A 29 5.77 1.15 -6.70
CA LEU A 29 7.09 0.96 -7.31
C LEU A 29 7.37 -0.52 -7.59
N GLY A 30 6.95 -1.43 -6.70
CA GLY A 30 7.03 -2.87 -6.94
C GLY A 30 6.38 -3.27 -8.26
N TYR A 31 5.12 -2.90 -8.47
CA TYR A 31 4.40 -3.18 -9.72
C TYR A 31 5.05 -2.51 -10.94
N ILE A 32 5.55 -1.28 -10.80
CA ILE A 32 6.26 -0.59 -11.90
C ILE A 32 7.55 -1.34 -12.27
N CYS A 33 8.31 -1.84 -11.30
CA CYS A 33 9.50 -2.66 -11.54
C CYS A 33 9.17 -3.99 -12.23
N PHE A 34 7.96 -4.53 -12.02
CA PHE A 34 7.42 -5.68 -12.78
C PHE A 34 6.95 -5.30 -14.20
N GLY A 35 7.14 -4.05 -14.64
CA GLY A 35 6.82 -3.59 -15.99
C GLY A 35 5.38 -3.10 -16.17
N TRP A 36 4.66 -2.87 -15.08
CA TRP A 36 3.31 -2.32 -15.11
C TRP A 36 3.37 -0.80 -15.29
N THR A 37 2.41 -0.21 -16.00
CA THR A 37 2.33 1.25 -16.09
C THR A 37 1.96 1.85 -14.73
N THR A 38 2.30 3.11 -14.49
CA THR A 38 2.02 3.79 -13.22
C THR A 38 0.53 3.76 -12.85
N THR A 39 -0.36 3.93 -13.83
CA THR A 39 -1.82 3.91 -13.60
C THR A 39 -2.32 2.52 -13.21
N GLU A 40 -1.83 1.46 -13.87
CA GLU A 40 -2.16 0.07 -13.53
C GLU A 40 -1.64 -0.30 -12.13
N ALA A 41 -0.41 0.10 -11.82
CA ALA A 41 0.21 -0.12 -10.51
C ALA A 41 -0.57 0.54 -9.38
N VAL A 42 -0.95 1.82 -9.54
CA VAL A 42 -1.76 2.54 -8.55
C VAL A 42 -3.12 1.88 -8.37
N TYR A 43 -3.77 1.50 -9.48
CA TYR A 43 -5.05 0.79 -9.41
C TYR A 43 -4.96 -0.49 -8.59
N MET A 44 -3.94 -1.33 -8.84
CA MET A 44 -3.71 -2.57 -8.08
C MET A 44 -3.54 -2.29 -6.59
N VAL A 45 -2.66 -1.33 -6.25
CA VAL A 45 -2.41 -0.97 -4.85
C VAL A 45 -3.70 -0.51 -4.15
N VAL A 46 -4.56 0.26 -4.83
CA VAL A 46 -5.85 0.72 -4.29
C VAL A 46 -6.78 -0.47 -4.03
N ILE A 47 -7.04 -1.32 -5.03
CA ILE A 47 -7.99 -2.43 -4.86
C ILE A 47 -7.50 -3.47 -3.83
N THR A 48 -6.18 -3.61 -3.64
CA THR A 48 -5.58 -4.47 -2.61
C THR A 48 -5.75 -3.87 -1.22
N VAL A 49 -5.40 -2.59 -1.01
CA VAL A 49 -5.47 -1.96 0.32
C VAL A 49 -6.92 -1.83 0.81
N PHE A 50 -7.86 -1.57 -0.10
CA PHE A 50 -9.29 -1.51 0.24
C PHE A 50 -9.99 -2.88 0.24
N GLY A 51 -9.28 -3.97 -0.04
CA GLY A 51 -9.85 -5.33 -0.03
C GLY A 51 -10.93 -5.56 -1.08
N VAL A 52 -10.94 -4.78 -2.16
CA VAL A 52 -11.95 -4.89 -3.23
C VAL A 52 -11.61 -6.06 -4.16
N GLY A 53 -10.34 -6.18 -4.57
CA GLY A 53 -9.82 -7.37 -5.25
C GLY A 53 -10.52 -7.74 -6.57
N TYR A 54 -10.69 -6.81 -7.51
CA TYR A 54 -11.30 -7.06 -8.84
C TYR A 54 -10.51 -8.00 -9.78
N GLY A 55 -9.39 -8.56 -9.34
CA GLY A 55 -8.46 -9.34 -10.16
C GLY A 55 -7.32 -8.50 -10.74
N GLU A 56 -6.32 -9.18 -11.28
CA GLU A 56 -5.07 -8.59 -11.75
C GLU A 56 -5.25 -7.93 -13.12
N VAL A 57 -4.72 -6.70 -13.30
CA VAL A 57 -4.76 -6.02 -14.61
C VAL A 57 -3.87 -6.71 -15.64
N ARG A 58 -2.75 -7.28 -15.19
CA ARG A 58 -1.85 -8.13 -15.99
C ARG A 58 -1.60 -9.44 -15.25
N PRO A 59 -1.50 -10.58 -15.96
CA PRO A 59 -1.31 -11.87 -15.32
C PRO A 59 0.01 -11.90 -14.52
N LEU A 60 -0.11 -12.10 -13.21
CA LEU A 60 0.99 -12.39 -12.29
C LEU A 60 1.41 -13.85 -12.53
N THR A 61 2.40 -14.02 -13.41
CA THR A 61 2.84 -15.35 -13.88
C THR A 61 3.57 -16.18 -12.82
N THR A 62 3.86 -15.61 -11.65
CA THR A 62 4.68 -16.24 -10.60
C THR A 62 3.83 -16.85 -9.49
N THR A 63 3.90 -18.19 -9.36
CA THR A 63 3.20 -19.01 -8.35
C THR A 63 3.33 -18.51 -6.89
N ALA A 64 4.36 -17.73 -6.58
CA ALA A 64 4.59 -17.14 -5.26
C ALA A 64 3.52 -16.09 -4.86
N GLU A 65 2.91 -15.39 -5.82
CA GLU A 65 1.92 -14.32 -5.55
C GLU A 65 0.55 -14.89 -5.20
N ARG A 66 0.21 -16.06 -5.74
CA ARG A 66 -1.06 -16.76 -5.49
C ARG A 66 -1.15 -17.36 -4.09
N LEU A 67 -0.01 -17.68 -3.47
CA LEU A 67 0.08 -18.29 -2.13
C LEU A 67 -0.05 -17.27 -0.99
N LEU A 68 0.26 -16.00 -1.22
CA LEU A 68 0.23 -14.94 -0.18
C LEU A 68 -1.16 -14.29 -0.02
N LEU A 69 -2.03 -14.36 -1.04
CA LEU A 69 -3.36 -13.72 -1.03
C LEU A 69 -4.50 -14.65 -0.54
N TRP A 70 -4.24 -15.94 -0.34
CA TRP A 70 -5.25 -16.96 -0.02
C TRP A 70 -4.85 -17.91 1.13
N GLY A 71 -3.86 -17.52 1.93
CA GLY A 71 -3.55 -18.15 3.22
C GLY A 71 -3.83 -17.18 4.36
#